data_AF-A0A948FKP8-F1
#
_entry.id   AF-A0A948FKP8-F1
#
_cell.length_a   1.000
_cell.length_b   1.000
_cell.length_c   1.000
_cell.angle_alpha   90.00
_cell.angle_beta   90.00
_cell.angle_gamma   90.00
#
_symmetry.space_group_name_H-M   'P 1'
#
loop_
_entity.id
_entity.type
_entity.pdbx_description
1 polymer ?
#
loop_
_entity_poly.entity_id
_entity_poly.type
_entity_poly.pdbx_seq_one_letter_code
_entity_poly.pdbx_strand_id
1 'polypeptide(L)'
;MISDNKAIFTIGTAARMLEVHPRTLRIYERENLVKPLRRGQWRYYTMDDIKWVQCLRDMIHEQGISIAAIKKLLKYTPCWNVADCPFEMRKQCTAFMANGMVPRTVESEAVGKKSGGNLAA
;
A
#
# COMPACT_ATOMS: atom_id res chain seq x y z
N MET A 1 -6.88 25.97 4.52
CA MET A 1 -7.02 24.79 5.40
C MET A 1 -6.86 23.55 4.54
N ILE A 2 -5.83 22.74 4.78
CA ILE A 2 -5.64 21.47 4.07
C ILE A 2 -6.55 20.46 4.79
N SER A 3 -7.60 20.00 4.13
CA SER A 3 -8.49 18.96 4.66
C SER A 3 -7.66 17.73 5.06
N ASP A 4 -8.00 17.09 6.18
CA ASP A 4 -7.25 15.99 6.82
C ASP A 4 -6.96 14.79 5.89
N ASN A 5 -7.60 14.75 4.72
CA ASN A 5 -7.38 13.79 3.64
C ASN A 5 -6.22 14.14 2.67
N LYS A 6 -5.39 15.16 2.98
CA LYS A 6 -4.27 15.62 2.13
C LYS A 6 -2.94 15.80 2.88
N ALA A 7 -2.84 15.38 4.13
CA ALA A 7 -1.58 15.42 4.85
C ALA A 7 -0.56 14.48 4.16
N ILE A 8 0.53 15.08 3.66
CA ILE A 8 1.63 14.37 3.01
C ILE A 8 2.89 14.47 3.88
N PHE A 9 3.47 13.31 4.19
CA PHE A 9 4.62 13.15 5.08
C PHE A 9 5.86 12.79 4.28
N THR A 10 6.99 13.40 4.60
CA THR A 10 8.27 12.94 4.07
C THR A 10 8.61 11.57 4.63
N ILE A 11 9.54 10.84 3.99
CA ILE A 11 10.00 9.54 4.50
C ILE A 11 10.52 9.60 5.95
N GLY A 12 11.17 10.70 6.34
CA GLY A 12 11.67 10.88 7.71
C GLY A 12 10.54 11.04 8.72
N THR A 13 9.53 11.85 8.37
CA THR A 13 8.32 12.03 9.20
C THR A 13 7.54 10.72 9.31
N ALA A 14 7.30 10.04 8.19
CA ALA A 14 6.61 8.76 8.15
C ALA A 14 7.32 7.69 8.99
N ALA A 15 8.65 7.59 8.85
CA ALA A 15 9.47 6.67 9.62
C ALA A 15 9.36 6.92 11.14
N ARG A 16 9.33 8.19 11.57
CA ARG A 16 9.15 8.55 12.97
C ARG A 16 7.75 8.20 13.48
N MET A 17 6.70 8.48 12.70
CA MET A 17 5.31 8.15 13.07
C MET A 17 5.09 6.65 13.23
N LEU A 18 5.82 5.86 12.44
CA LEU A 18 5.76 4.39 12.47
C LEU A 18 6.79 3.78 13.41
N GLU A 19 7.66 4.58 14.04
CA GLU A 19 8.76 4.09 14.87
C GLU A 19 9.64 3.04 14.14
N VAL A 20 9.92 3.28 12.87
CA VAL A 20 10.78 2.43 12.03
C VAL A 20 11.95 3.20 11.46
N HIS A 21 13.00 2.49 11.07
CA HIS A 21 14.09 3.09 10.30
C HIS A 21 13.62 3.43 8.86
N PRO A 22 14.02 4.57 8.25
CA PRO A 22 13.66 4.92 6.87
C PRO A 22 14.03 3.85 5.83
N ARG A 23 15.02 3.01 6.13
CA ARG A 23 15.40 1.84 5.31
C ARG A 23 14.24 0.85 5.17
N THR A 24 13.46 0.63 6.23
CA THR A 24 12.31 -0.28 6.23
C THR A 24 11.27 0.17 5.22
N LEU A 25 10.92 1.47 5.21
CA LEU A 25 10.00 2.03 4.21
C LEU A 25 10.52 1.87 2.77
N ARG A 26 11.83 2.02 2.55
CA ARG A 26 12.46 1.78 1.23
C ARG A 26 12.41 0.30 0.83
N ILE A 27 12.49 -0.63 1.78
CA ILE A 27 12.33 -2.06 1.53
C ILE A 27 10.89 -2.34 1.10
N TYR A 28 9.90 -1.83 1.84
CA TYR A 28 8.48 -2.00 1.47
C TYR A 28 8.14 -1.36 0.11
N GLU A 29 8.72 -0.19 -0.20
CA GLU A 29 8.60 0.41 -1.53
C GLU A 29 9.20 -0.50 -2.62
N ARG A 30 10.43 -1.00 -2.42
CA ARG A 30 11.09 -1.90 -3.37
C ARG A 30 10.31 -3.20 -3.59
N GLU A 31 9.71 -3.72 -2.53
CA GLU A 31 8.90 -4.93 -2.59
C GLU A 31 7.50 -4.71 -3.19
N ASN A 32 7.18 -3.47 -3.60
CA ASN A 32 5.86 -3.04 -4.09
C ASN A 32 4.74 -3.20 -3.05
N LEU A 33 5.09 -3.24 -1.77
CA LEU A 33 4.12 -3.27 -0.66
C LEU A 33 3.58 -1.88 -0.34
N VAL A 34 4.29 -0.80 -0.68
CA VAL A 34 3.87 0.59 -0.47
C VAL A 34 4.25 1.39 -1.70
N LYS A 35 3.40 2.32 -2.13
CA LYS A 35 3.69 3.19 -3.28
C LYS A 35 3.47 4.66 -2.90
N PRO A 36 4.47 5.31 -2.28
CA PRO A 36 4.35 6.72 -1.93
C PRO A 36 4.25 7.59 -3.20
N LEU A 37 3.66 8.77 -3.08
CA LEU A 37 3.68 9.78 -4.13
C LEU A 37 5.12 10.27 -4.33
N ARG A 38 5.60 10.23 -5.57
CA ARG A 38 6.93 10.71 -5.93
C ARG A 38 6.87 12.06 -6.61
N ARG A 39 7.73 13.00 -6.18
CA ARG A 39 8.06 14.22 -6.93
C ARG A 39 9.57 14.34 -7.04
N GLY A 40 10.11 13.89 -8.17
CA GLY A 40 11.55 13.73 -8.36
C GLY A 40 12.16 12.71 -7.40
N GLN A 41 13.10 13.16 -6.58
CA GLN A 41 13.78 12.33 -5.56
C GLN A 41 12.96 12.20 -4.26
N TRP A 42 11.97 13.06 -4.06
CA TRP A 42 11.19 13.12 -2.83
C TRP A 42 10.04 12.12 -2.84
N ARG A 43 9.83 11.48 -1.68
CA ARG A 43 8.74 10.53 -1.43
C ARG A 43 7.81 11.12 -0.38
N TYR A 44 6.53 11.12 -0.71
CA TYR A 44 5.46 11.63 0.14
C TYR A 44 4.49 10.49 0.46
N TYR A 45 4.27 10.29 1.75
CA TYR A 45 3.35 9.28 2.29
C TYR A 45 2.09 9.98 2.77
N THR A 46 0.94 9.38 2.55
CA THR A 46 -0.34 9.83 3.09
C THR A 46 -0.61 9.17 4.44
N MET A 47 -1.62 9.63 5.18
CA MET A 47 -2.07 8.93 6.40
C MET A 47 -2.52 7.49 6.11
N ASP A 48 -3.10 7.24 4.93
CA ASP A 48 -3.47 5.87 4.52
C ASP A 48 -2.23 5.00 4.31
N ASP A 49 -1.15 5.53 3.75
CA ASP A 49 0.12 4.79 3.65
C ASP A 49 0.68 4.46 5.04
N ILE A 50 0.58 5.38 6.00
CA ILE A 50 1.01 5.13 7.39
C ILE A 50 0.19 3.98 8.00
N LYS A 51 -1.14 4.06 7.95
CA LYS A 51 -2.02 3.00 8.47
C LYS A 51 -1.76 1.66 7.80
N TRP A 52 -1.51 1.68 6.48
CA TRP A 52 -1.18 0.49 5.73
C TRP A 52 0.14 -0.13 6.16
N VAL A 53 1.18 0.68 6.35
CA VAL A 53 2.47 0.17 6.86
C VAL A 53 2.33 -0.41 8.26
N GLN A 54 1.49 0.15 9.12
CA GLN A 54 1.21 -0.45 10.42
C GLN A 54 0.62 -1.86 10.27
N CYS A 55 -0.41 -2.02 9.44
CA CYS A 55 -1.00 -3.32 9.14
C CYS A 55 0.00 -4.32 8.54
N LEU A 56 0.86 -3.87 7.61
CA LEU A 56 1.95 -4.69 7.08
C LEU A 56 2.89 -5.18 8.18
N ARG A 57 3.25 -4.30 9.11
CA ARG A 57 4.14 -4.66 10.22
C ARG A 57 3.50 -5.66 11.15
N ASP A 58 2.22 -5.51 11.47
CA ASP A 58 1.52 -6.47 12.31
C ASP A 58 1.48 -7.86 11.64
N MET A 59 1.19 -7.92 10.33
CA MET A 59 1.27 -9.17 9.57
C MET A 59 2.69 -9.78 9.55
N ILE A 60 3.74 -8.96 9.43
CA ILE A 60 5.12 -9.44 9.34
C ILE A 60 5.67 -9.88 10.71
N HIS A 61 5.46 -9.05 11.74
CA HIS A 61 6.14 -9.18 13.02
C HIS A 61 5.31 -9.92 14.06
N GLU A 62 4.00 -9.65 14.13
CA GLU A 62 3.12 -10.30 15.11
C GLU A 62 2.60 -11.65 14.59
N GLN A 63 2.24 -11.72 13.31
CA GLN A 63 1.71 -12.95 12.69
C GLN A 63 2.79 -13.81 12.02
N GLY A 64 4.02 -13.30 11.87
CA GLY A 64 5.14 -14.03 11.25
C GLY A 64 4.98 -14.28 9.74
N ILE A 65 4.12 -13.52 9.05
CA ILE A 65 3.87 -13.71 7.62
C ILE A 65 5.00 -13.08 6.81
N SER A 66 5.65 -13.87 5.96
CA SER A 66 6.69 -13.35 5.08
C SER A 66 6.15 -12.34 4.06
N ILE A 67 7.00 -11.40 3.61
CA ILE A 67 6.66 -10.44 2.55
C ILE A 67 6.15 -11.14 1.28
N ALA A 68 6.77 -12.26 0.90
CA ALA A 68 6.34 -13.04 -0.26
C ALA A 68 4.93 -13.62 -0.08
N ALA A 69 4.62 -14.13 1.10
CA ALA A 69 3.28 -14.63 1.43
C ALA A 69 2.25 -13.50 1.45
N ILE A 70 2.55 -12.34 2.07
CA ILE A 70 1.66 -11.16 2.07
C ILE A 70 1.31 -10.77 0.64
N LYS A 71 2.31 -10.62 -0.23
CA LYS A 71 2.10 -10.25 -1.65
C LYS A 71 1.19 -11.25 -2.38
N LYS A 72 1.30 -12.54 -2.07
CA LYS A 72 0.46 -13.57 -2.67
C LYS A 72 -0.95 -13.58 -2.09
N LEU A 73 -1.09 -13.50 -0.77
CA LEU A 73 -2.39 -13.51 -0.08
C LEU A 73 -3.26 -12.32 -0.48
N LEU A 74 -2.66 -11.13 -0.56
CA LEU A 74 -3.38 -9.91 -0.94
C LEU A 74 -3.92 -9.92 -2.38
N LYS A 75 -3.53 -10.89 -3.22
CA LYS A 75 -4.16 -11.12 -4.55
C LYS A 75 -5.54 -11.76 -4.47
N TYR A 76 -5.78 -12.53 -3.42
CA TYR A 76 -6.96 -13.41 -3.31
C TYR A 76 -7.87 -13.04 -2.15
N THR A 77 -7.33 -12.35 -1.13
CA THR A 77 -8.06 -12.02 0.07
C THR A 77 -7.71 -10.60 0.52
N PRO A 78 -8.70 -9.82 0.99
CA PRO A 78 -8.45 -8.48 1.48
C PRO A 78 -7.61 -8.50 2.77
N CYS A 79 -6.93 -7.39 3.06
CA CYS A 79 -6.04 -7.30 4.20
C CYS A 79 -6.71 -7.57 5.55
N TRP A 80 -8.00 -7.27 5.72
CA TRP A 80 -8.70 -7.50 6.99
C TRP A 80 -8.94 -8.99 7.29
N ASN A 81 -8.86 -9.87 6.30
CA ASN A 81 -8.88 -11.31 6.50
C ASN A 81 -7.47 -11.86 6.79
N VAL A 82 -6.43 -11.27 6.19
CA VAL A 82 -5.04 -11.69 6.44
C VAL A 82 -4.59 -11.23 7.83
N ALA A 83 -4.84 -9.96 8.15
CA ALA A 83 -4.46 -9.33 9.41
C ALA A 83 -5.42 -9.65 10.57
N ASP A 84 -6.42 -10.52 10.37
CA ASP A 84 -7.47 -10.83 11.36
C ASP A 84 -8.06 -9.57 12.04
N CYS A 85 -8.31 -8.53 11.23
CA CYS A 85 -8.70 -7.23 11.75
C CYS A 85 -10.11 -7.31 12.37
N PRO A 86 -10.36 -6.87 13.61
CA PRO A 86 -11.71 -6.92 14.20
C PRO A 86 -12.67 -5.94 13.50
N PHE A 87 -13.96 -6.26 13.51
CA PHE A 87 -14.98 -5.50 12.77
C PHE A 87 -15.03 -4.02 13.16
N GLU A 88 -14.82 -3.72 14.43
CA GLU A 88 -14.82 -2.39 15.02
C GLU A 88 -13.75 -1.50 14.38
N MET A 89 -12.57 -2.06 14.09
CA MET A 89 -11.49 -1.36 13.38
C MET A 89 -11.79 -1.25 11.88
N ARG A 90 -12.45 -2.25 11.27
CA ARG A 90 -12.82 -2.23 9.85
C ARG A 90 -13.77 -1.08 9.51
N LYS A 91 -14.71 -0.73 10.40
CA LYS A 91 -15.70 0.36 10.17
C LYS A 91 -15.07 1.71 9.85
N GLN A 92 -13.84 1.96 10.31
CA GLN A 92 -13.12 3.21 10.10
C GLN A 92 -11.97 3.07 9.10
N CYS A 93 -11.82 1.88 8.50
CA CYS A 93 -10.75 1.58 7.57
C CYS A 93 -11.13 2.03 6.16
N THR A 94 -10.32 2.91 5.58
CA THR A 94 -10.49 3.41 4.20
C THR A 94 -10.43 2.27 3.18
N ALA A 95 -9.62 1.23 3.43
CA ALA A 95 -9.57 0.01 2.62
C ALA A 95 -10.93 -0.70 2.57
N PHE A 96 -11.53 -0.90 3.75
CA PHE A 96 -12.80 -1.61 3.91
C PHE A 96 -13.95 -0.82 3.31
N MET A 97 -14.02 0.48 3.58
CA MET A 97 -15.08 1.35 3.07
C MET A 97 -15.01 1.54 1.54
N ALA A 98 -13.82 1.56 0.95
CA ALA A 98 -13.66 1.68 -0.49
C ALA A 98 -13.88 0.35 -1.25
N ASN A 99 -14.18 -0.74 -0.54
CA ASN A 99 -14.20 -2.12 -1.06
C ASN A 99 -12.95 -2.47 -1.89
N GLY A 100 -11.85 -1.80 -1.58
CA GLY A 100 -10.63 -1.78 -2.37
C GLY A 100 -9.55 -2.58 -1.67
N MET A 101 -8.92 -3.51 -2.38
CA MET A 101 -7.69 -4.14 -1.92
C MET A 101 -6.66 -3.02 -1.67
N VAL A 102 -6.32 -2.81 -0.40
CA VAL A 102 -5.22 -1.92 -0.02
C VAL A 102 -3.92 -2.72 -0.01
N PRO A 103 -2.82 -2.14 -0.54
CA PRO A 103 -2.77 -0.85 -1.22
C PRO A 103 -3.24 -1.02 -2.67
N ARG A 104 -3.72 0.07 -3.30
CA ARG A 104 -4.38 0.12 -4.63
C ARG A 104 -3.57 -0.38 -5.85
N THR A 105 -2.62 -1.29 -5.66
CA THR A 105 -2.00 -2.06 -6.72
C THR A 105 -1.54 -3.39 -6.17
N VAL A 106 -2.45 -4.36 -6.21
CA VAL A 106 -2.04 -5.74 -6.46
C VAL A 106 -2.26 -5.93 -7.96
N GLU A 107 -1.21 -5.68 -8.75
CA GLU A 107 -1.15 -5.81 -10.23
C GLU A 107 -2.23 -5.06 -11.05
N SER A 108 -1.87 -3.86 -11.54
CA SER A 108 -2.51 -3.27 -12.71
C SER A 108 -1.92 -3.90 -13.98
N GLU A 109 -2.18 -5.17 -14.24
CA GLU A 109 -2.02 -5.74 -15.58
C GLU A 109 -3.27 -6.55 -15.96
N ALA A 110 -4.30 -5.82 -16.41
CA ALA A 110 -5.34 -6.28 -17.32
C ALA A 110 -5.68 -5.08 -18.24
N VAL A 111 -5.02 -4.94 -19.38
CA VAL A 111 -5.40 -5.47 -20.71
C VAL A 111 -6.37 -4.55 -21.46
N GLY A 112 -5.80 -3.74 -22.35
CA GLY A 112 -6.33 -3.48 -23.69
C GLY A 112 -5.36 -4.12 -24.71
N LYS A 113 -5.85 -5.14 -25.42
CA LYS A 113 -5.12 -5.99 -26.38
C LYS A 113 -4.74 -5.25 -27.68
N LYS A 114 -3.67 -5.78 -28.31
CA LYS A 114 -3.11 -5.46 -29.63
C LYS A 114 -4.02 -5.86 -30.81
N SER A 115 -4.00 -5.07 -31.88
CA SER A 115 -3.94 -5.47 -33.31
C SER A 115 -3.85 -4.17 -34.12
N GLY A 116 -2.96 -3.91 -35.06
CA GLY A 116 -2.18 -4.76 -35.96
C GLY A 116 -2.12 -4.00 -37.30
N GLY A 117 -0.98 -4.06 -38.00
CA GLY A 117 -0.96 -3.93 -39.47
C GLY A 117 -0.84 -2.52 -40.06
N ASN A 118 0.24 -2.39 -40.82
CA ASN A 118 0.55 -1.41 -41.86
C ASN A 118 -0.64 -1.07 -42.79
N LEU A 119 -0.80 0.19 -43.20
CA LEU A 119 -1.34 0.54 -44.52
C LEU A 119 -0.75 1.88 -44.97
N ALA A 120 -0.35 1.89 -46.24
CA ALA A 120 0.43 2.89 -46.94
C ALA A 120 -0.23 4.28 -47.08
N ALA A 121 0.62 5.29 -47.26
CA ALA A 121 0.45 6.38 -48.22
C ALA A 121 1.83 6.97 -48.54
#